data_AF-A0A2R7NKG4-F1
#
_entry.id   AF-A0A2R7NKG4-F1
#
_cell.length_a   1.000
_cell.length_b   1.000
_cell.length_c   1.000
_cell.angle_alpha   90.00
_cell.angle_beta   90.00
_cell.angle_gamma   90.00
#
_symmetry.space_group_name_H-M   'P 1'
#
loop_
_entity.id
_entity.type
_entity.pdbx_description
1 polymer ?
#
loop_
_entity_poly.entity_id
_entity_poly.type
_entity_poly.pdbx_seq_one_letter_code
_entity_poly.pdbx_strand_id
1 'polypeptide(L)'
;MSIEITPIVRTFTYNGILLPDVPGLAPREVRDLYSAQFPELVSAEVEAGEVANGRQDFVFRKAVGTKGAGTHDAVRPAPSGPRLAALLERVQAVERGNLGATGKLSRALSRRSVQTRSSAWSQFAHRMLEEQHHAASVHRASATSDMLVPLP
;
A
#
# COMPACT_ATOMS: atom_id res chain seq x y z
N MET A 1 -15.90 -62.56 17.85
CA MET A 1 -15.90 -61.09 17.75
C MET A 1 -16.30 -60.75 16.32
N SER A 2 -17.50 -60.21 16.11
CA SER A 2 -17.98 -59.76 14.80
C SER A 2 -17.65 -58.29 14.66
N ILE A 3 -16.98 -57.89 13.57
CA ILE A 3 -16.80 -56.49 13.20
C ILE A 3 -17.89 -56.17 12.20
N GLU A 4 -18.87 -55.36 12.59
CA GLU A 4 -19.88 -54.84 11.66
C GLU A 4 -19.27 -53.69 10.85
N ILE A 5 -19.23 -53.85 9.54
CA ILE A 5 -18.71 -52.86 8.61
C ILE A 5 -19.89 -52.03 8.12
N THR A 6 -20.03 -50.81 8.65
CA THR A 6 -21.02 -49.84 8.16
C THR A 6 -20.44 -49.05 7.00
N PRO A 7 -20.97 -49.16 5.77
CA PRO A 7 -20.44 -48.44 4.62
C PRO A 7 -20.73 -46.94 4.75
N ILE A 8 -19.70 -46.12 4.54
CA ILE A 8 -19.84 -44.66 4.54
C ILE A 8 -20.29 -44.21 3.14
N VAL A 9 -21.38 -43.46 3.07
CA VAL A 9 -21.86 -42.86 1.82
C VAL A 9 -21.04 -41.61 1.52
N ARG A 10 -20.39 -41.54 0.36
CA ARG A 10 -19.62 -40.34 -0.03
C ARG A 10 -20.51 -39.41 -0.85
N THR A 11 -20.40 -38.11 -0.61
CA THR A 11 -21.10 -37.12 -1.42
C THR A 11 -20.13 -36.04 -1.87
N PHE A 12 -20.17 -35.71 -3.16
CA PHE A 12 -19.27 -34.71 -3.76
C PHE A 12 -20.06 -33.46 -4.08
N THR A 13 -19.52 -32.30 -3.71
CA THR A 13 -20.13 -31.02 -4.02
C THR A 13 -19.11 -30.09 -4.66
N TYR A 14 -19.55 -29.41 -5.70
CA TYR A 14 -18.75 -28.43 -6.41
C TYR A 14 -19.62 -27.22 -6.76
N ASN A 15 -19.25 -26.03 -6.24
CA ASN A 15 -19.96 -24.78 -6.51
C ASN A 15 -21.49 -24.85 -6.31
N GLY A 16 -21.94 -25.59 -5.28
CA GLY A 16 -23.37 -25.83 -4.99
C GLY A 16 -24.03 -26.96 -5.78
N ILE A 17 -23.32 -27.60 -6.71
CA ILE A 17 -23.79 -28.74 -7.50
C ILE A 17 -23.40 -30.04 -6.79
N LEU A 18 -24.36 -30.96 -6.66
CA LEU A 18 -24.10 -32.33 -6.22
C LEU A 18 -23.57 -33.16 -7.40
N LEU A 19 -22.38 -33.73 -7.21
CA LEU A 19 -21.75 -34.61 -8.17
C LEU A 19 -21.97 -36.08 -7.74
N PRO A 20 -22.48 -36.96 -8.63
CA PRO A 20 -22.64 -38.37 -8.34
C PRO A 20 -21.32 -39.04 -7.96
N ASP A 21 -21.34 -39.88 -6.93
CA ASP A 21 -20.20 -40.74 -6.59
C ASP A 21 -20.05 -41.87 -7.61
N VAL A 22 -18.81 -42.18 -7.97
CA VAL A 22 -18.45 -43.34 -8.77
C VAL A 22 -17.73 -44.35 -7.86
N PRO A 23 -18.36 -45.50 -7.55
CA PRO A 23 -17.78 -46.50 -6.65
C PRO A 23 -16.47 -47.05 -7.24
N GLY A 24 -15.47 -47.24 -6.40
CA GLY A 24 -14.14 -47.75 -6.79
C GLY A 24 -13.12 -46.67 -7.13
N LEU A 25 -13.53 -45.41 -7.32
CA LEU A 25 -12.61 -44.29 -7.54
C LEU A 25 -12.28 -43.55 -6.24
N ALA A 26 -11.03 -43.11 -6.11
CA ALA A 26 -10.61 -42.21 -5.06
C ALA A 26 -11.23 -40.80 -5.28
N PRO A 27 -11.48 -40.00 -4.22
CA PRO A 27 -12.01 -38.64 -4.34
C PRO A 27 -11.27 -37.73 -5.35
N ARG A 28 -9.95 -37.91 -5.50
CA ARG A 28 -9.14 -37.20 -6.50
C ARG A 28 -9.42 -37.67 -7.92
N GLU A 29 -9.60 -38.97 -8.12
CA GLU A 29 -9.95 -39.54 -9.43
C GLU A 29 -11.38 -39.15 -9.84
N VAL A 30 -12.30 -39.05 -8.87
CA VAL A 30 -13.65 -38.50 -9.10
C VAL A 30 -13.57 -37.04 -9.57
N ARG A 31 -12.74 -36.21 -8.94
CA ARG A 31 -12.47 -34.84 -9.40
C ARG A 31 -11.93 -34.83 -10.83
N ASP A 32 -10.95 -35.67 -11.13
CA ASP A 32 -10.31 -35.73 -12.44
C ASP A 32 -11.28 -36.22 -13.53
N LEU A 33 -12.19 -37.16 -13.22
CA LEU A 33 -13.27 -37.58 -14.11
C LEU A 33 -14.21 -36.42 -14.45
N TYR A 34 -14.68 -35.69 -13.44
CA TYR A 34 -15.58 -34.55 -13.65
C TYR A 34 -14.88 -33.34 -14.27
N SER A 35 -13.53 -33.31 -14.28
CA SER A 35 -12.78 -32.24 -14.92
C SER A 35 -12.99 -32.16 -16.44
N ALA A 36 -13.41 -33.27 -17.07
CA ALA A 36 -13.81 -33.28 -18.47
C ALA A 36 -15.07 -32.42 -18.74
N GLN A 37 -15.96 -32.30 -17.75
CA GLN A 37 -17.19 -31.51 -17.82
C GLN A 37 -17.03 -30.12 -17.19
N PHE A 38 -16.21 -30.03 -16.14
CA PHE A 38 -15.90 -28.82 -15.38
C PHE A 38 -14.38 -28.59 -15.39
N PRO A 39 -13.83 -27.94 -16.43
CA PRO A 39 -12.38 -27.76 -16.60
C PRO A 39 -11.68 -27.11 -15.41
N GLU A 40 -12.42 -26.33 -14.62
CA GLU A 40 -11.95 -25.68 -13.42
C GLU A 40 -11.69 -26.63 -12.23
N LEU A 41 -12.18 -27.88 -12.30
CA LEU A 41 -11.84 -28.93 -11.35
C LEU A 41 -10.40 -29.44 -11.50
N VAL A 42 -9.74 -29.23 -12.65
CA VAL A 42 -8.33 -29.63 -12.86
C VAL A 42 -7.42 -29.00 -11.80
N SER A 43 -7.70 -27.75 -11.43
CA SER A 43 -6.97 -27.01 -10.39
C SER A 43 -7.72 -26.98 -9.07
N ALA A 44 -8.76 -27.79 -8.86
CA ALA A 44 -9.49 -27.80 -7.62
C ALA A 44 -8.79 -28.65 -6.54
N GLU A 45 -8.78 -28.14 -5.32
CA GLU A 45 -8.41 -28.89 -4.13
C GLU A 45 -9.63 -29.68 -3.63
N VAL A 46 -9.35 -30.88 -3.11
CA VAL A 46 -10.35 -31.77 -2.54
C VAL A 46 -10.32 -31.60 -1.02
N GLU A 47 -11.32 -30.94 -0.47
CA GLU A 47 -11.51 -30.84 0.97
C GLU A 47 -12.40 -31.99 1.44
N ALA A 48 -11.84 -32.85 2.30
CA ALA A 48 -12.60 -33.91 2.96
C ALA A 48 -13.26 -33.32 4.21
N GLY A 49 -14.60 -33.30 4.23
CA GLY A 49 -15.39 -32.94 5.39
C GLY A 49 -15.40 -34.03 6.45
N GLU A 50 -16.02 -33.70 7.59
CA GLU A 50 -16.21 -34.65 8.69
C GLU A 50 -17.14 -35.80 8.28
N VAL A 51 -16.88 -36.98 8.84
CA VAL A 51 -17.77 -38.13 8.69
C VAL A 51 -18.90 -37.97 9.72
N ALA A 52 -20.06 -37.50 9.28
CA ALA A 52 -21.24 -37.33 10.12
C ALA A 52 -22.35 -38.29 9.67
N ASN A 53 -22.96 -39.01 10.60
CA ASN A 53 -24.13 -39.87 10.35
C ASN A 53 -23.93 -40.94 9.24
N GLY A 54 -22.73 -41.52 9.12
CA GLY A 54 -22.43 -42.51 8.10
C GLY A 54 -22.27 -41.93 6.68
N ARG A 55 -22.12 -40.61 6.57
CA ARG A 55 -21.87 -39.91 5.32
C ARG A 55 -20.61 -39.07 5.43
N GLN A 56 -19.82 -39.03 4.36
CA GLN A 56 -18.65 -38.17 4.24
C GLN A 56 -18.84 -37.23 3.06
N ASP A 57 -18.83 -35.93 3.35
CA ASP A 57 -18.94 -34.90 2.32
C ASP A 57 -17.55 -34.49 1.83
N PHE A 58 -17.39 -34.43 0.52
CA PHE A 58 -16.20 -33.93 -0.16
C PHE A 58 -16.58 -32.67 -0.93
N VAL A 59 -15.81 -31.60 -0.71
CA VAL A 59 -16.02 -30.33 -1.41
C VAL A 59 -14.85 -30.09 -2.34
N PHE A 60 -15.14 -29.90 -3.62
CA PHE A 60 -14.15 -29.44 -4.58
C PHE A 60 -14.12 -27.92 -4.56
N ARG A 61 -12.99 -27.34 -4.14
CA ARG A 61 -12.79 -25.89 -4.11
C ARG A 61 -11.76 -25.51 -5.15
N LYS A 62 -12.11 -24.54 -5.98
CA LYS A 62 -11.20 -23.96 -6.95
C LYS A 62 -9.99 -23.38 -6.21
N ALA A 63 -8.79 -23.89 -6.50
CA ALA A 63 -7.58 -23.29 -5.95
C ALA A 63 -7.39 -21.91 -6.57
N VAL A 64 -7.68 -20.88 -5.79
CA VAL A 64 -7.24 -19.52 -6.10
C VAL A 64 -5.78 -19.44 -5.66
N GLY A 65 -4.86 -19.22 -6.60
CA GLY A 65 -3.43 -19.21 -6.30
C GLY A 65 -3.12 -18.25 -5.14
N THR A 66 -2.69 -18.78 -4.00
CA THR A 66 -2.32 -18.02 -2.80
C THR A 66 -0.95 -17.34 -2.94
N LYS A 67 -0.60 -16.90 -4.15
CA LYS A 67 0.68 -16.23 -4.41
C LYS A 67 0.67 -14.86 -3.73
N GLY A 68 1.25 -14.82 -2.53
CA GLY A 68 1.34 -13.62 -1.69
C GLY A 68 0.62 -13.73 -0.34
N ALA A 69 -0.18 -14.77 -0.11
CA ALA A 69 -0.88 -15.00 1.16
C ALA A 69 0.00 -15.78 2.15
N GLY A 70 1.28 -15.41 2.26
CA GLY A 70 2.12 -15.85 3.37
C GLY A 70 1.58 -15.22 4.65
N THR A 71 0.79 -15.99 5.39
CA THR A 71 0.62 -15.92 6.85
C THR A 71 0.49 -14.50 7.41
N HIS A 72 -0.69 -13.91 7.24
CA HIS A 72 -1.22 -12.94 8.21
C HIS A 72 -2.41 -13.58 8.93
N ASP A 73 -2.20 -14.80 9.46
CA ASP A 73 -3.09 -15.30 10.50
C ASP A 73 -3.00 -14.36 11.70
N ALA A 74 -4.16 -14.03 12.22
CA ALA A 74 -4.43 -12.93 13.13
C ALA A 74 -3.87 -13.16 14.54
N VAL A 75 -2.55 -13.18 14.74
CA VAL A 75 -1.89 -12.99 16.05
C VAL A 75 -0.52 -12.32 15.83
N ARG A 76 -0.46 -11.01 16.12
CA ARG A 76 0.75 -10.15 16.20
C ARG A 76 1.61 -10.13 14.90
N PRO A 77 1.78 -8.99 14.20
CA PRO A 77 2.68 -8.94 13.06
C PRO A 77 4.08 -9.35 13.51
N ALA A 78 4.55 -10.50 13.02
CA ALA A 78 5.94 -10.91 13.17
C ALA A 78 6.80 -9.81 12.54
N PRO A 79 7.96 -9.47 13.12
CA PRO A 79 8.82 -8.45 12.56
C PRO A 79 9.18 -8.86 11.13
N SER A 80 8.73 -8.06 10.17
CA SER A 80 9.13 -8.18 8.78
C SER A 80 10.64 -8.38 8.69
N GLY A 81 11.10 -9.35 7.87
CA GLY A 81 12.51 -9.68 7.77
C GLY A 81 13.39 -8.43 7.53
N PRO A 82 14.69 -8.48 7.91
CA PRO A 82 15.54 -7.28 8.01
C PRO A 82 15.64 -6.48 6.71
N ARG A 83 15.49 -7.14 5.55
CA ARG A 83 15.44 -6.48 4.24
C ARG A 83 14.17 -5.66 4.00
N LEU A 84 13.01 -6.17 4.43
CA LEU A 84 11.75 -5.44 4.27
C LEU A 84 11.71 -4.25 5.23
N ALA A 85 12.17 -4.43 6.47
CA ALA A 85 12.31 -3.34 7.42
C ALA A 85 13.23 -2.23 6.87
N ALA A 86 14.40 -2.59 6.33
CA ALA A 86 15.32 -1.63 5.72
C ALA A 86 14.74 -0.92 4.48
N LEU A 87 13.91 -1.62 3.69
CA LEU A 87 13.22 -1.04 2.54
C LEU A 87 12.17 -0.03 2.99
N LEU A 88 11.35 -0.38 3.97
CA LEU A 88 10.32 0.51 4.53
C LEU A 88 10.94 1.78 5.10
N GLU A 89 12.04 1.66 5.85
CA GLU A 89 12.81 2.82 6.35
C GLU A 89 13.26 3.75 5.21
N ARG A 90 13.78 3.19 4.12
CA ARG A 90 14.19 3.97 2.95
C ARG A 90 13.01 4.67 2.28
N VAL A 91 11.88 3.98 2.09
CA VAL A 91 10.68 4.55 1.48
C VAL A 91 10.15 5.70 2.33
N GLN A 92 10.02 5.51 3.65
CA GLN A 92 9.54 6.57 4.54
C GLN A 92 10.51 7.75 4.60
N ALA A 93 11.82 7.53 4.51
CA ALA A 93 12.80 8.60 4.44
C ALA A 93 12.74 9.38 3.11
N VAL A 94 12.29 8.75 2.01
CA VAL A 94 11.99 9.43 0.75
C VAL A 94 10.68 10.22 0.85
N GLU A 95 9.62 9.64 1.42
CA GLU A 95 8.31 10.29 1.61
C GLU A 95 8.39 11.51 2.53
N ARG A 96 9.16 11.43 3.62
CA ARG A 96 9.45 12.57 4.51
C ARG A 96 10.35 13.62 3.85
N GLY A 97 10.73 13.41 2.59
CA GLY A 97 11.56 14.32 1.82
C GLY A 97 13.02 14.34 2.26
N ASN A 98 13.50 13.42 3.11
CA ASN A 98 14.87 13.42 3.62
C ASN A 98 15.93 12.95 2.60
N LEU A 99 15.54 12.10 1.65
CA LEU A 99 16.48 11.47 0.69
C LEU A 99 16.34 11.97 -0.75
N GLY A 100 15.32 12.76 -1.07
CA GLY A 100 15.09 13.37 -2.39
C GLY A 100 15.91 14.63 -2.65
N ALA A 101 15.88 15.15 -3.88
CA ALA A 101 16.52 16.42 -4.25
C ALA A 101 16.05 17.59 -3.35
N THR A 102 14.76 17.61 -3.02
CA THR A 102 14.15 18.56 -2.08
C THR A 102 14.74 18.47 -0.67
N GLY A 103 15.07 17.27 -0.19
CA GLY A 103 15.73 17.05 1.11
C GLY A 103 17.18 17.50 1.14
N LYS A 104 17.90 17.27 0.05
CA LYS A 104 19.27 17.76 -0.11
C LYS A 104 19.29 19.29 -0.11
N LEU A 105 18.34 19.91 -0.81
CA LEU A 105 18.17 21.37 -0.83
C LEU A 105 17.80 21.90 0.56
N SER A 106 16.77 21.34 1.22
CA SER A 106 16.34 21.80 2.55
C SER A 106 17.47 21.70 3.56
N ARG A 107 18.23 20.60 3.55
CA ARG A 107 19.42 20.44 4.39
C ARG A 107 20.53 21.44 4.06
N ALA A 108 20.75 21.75 2.79
CA ALA A 108 21.73 22.76 2.37
C ALA A 108 21.33 24.17 2.84
N LEU A 109 20.04 24.52 2.72
CA LEU A 109 19.48 25.80 3.19
C LEU A 109 19.48 25.92 4.72
N SER A 110 19.32 24.80 5.44
CA SER A 110 19.39 24.77 6.90
C SER A 110 20.80 24.92 7.49
N ARG A 111 21.84 25.02 6.66
CA ARG A 111 23.22 25.26 7.15
C ARG A 111 23.31 26.67 7.74
N ARG A 112 23.88 26.79 8.96
CA ARG A 112 24.04 28.07 9.66
C ARG A 112 24.69 29.15 8.81
N SER A 113 25.76 28.81 8.08
CA SER A 113 26.45 29.76 7.19
C SER A 113 25.56 30.28 6.05
N VAL A 114 24.67 29.45 5.51
CA VAL A 114 23.72 29.83 4.47
C VAL A 114 22.63 30.72 5.05
N GLN A 115 22.08 30.36 6.21
CA GLN A 115 21.10 31.18 6.92
C GLN A 115 21.63 32.56 7.29
N THR A 116 22.85 32.63 7.85
CA THR A 116 23.48 33.91 8.23
C THR A 116 23.72 34.81 7.02
N ARG A 117 24.15 34.24 5.89
CA ARG A 117 24.34 35.02 4.65
C ARG A 117 23.01 35.46 4.07
N SER A 118 22.02 34.56 4.03
CA SER A 118 20.67 34.89 3.54
C SER A 118 20.02 35.99 4.38
N SER A 119 20.14 35.95 5.71
CA SER A 119 19.56 36.98 6.58
C SER A 119 20.26 38.33 6.41
N ALA A 120 21.58 38.35 6.27
CA ALA A 120 22.33 39.58 5.99
C ALA A 120 21.91 40.21 4.66
N TRP A 121 21.75 39.41 3.60
CA TRP A 121 21.25 39.86 2.31
C TRP A 121 19.80 40.36 2.37
N SER A 122 18.92 39.66 3.09
CA SER A 122 17.54 40.11 3.30
C SER A 122 17.48 41.45 4.04
N GLN A 123 18.29 41.63 5.09
CA GLN A 123 18.37 42.89 5.84
C GLN A 123 18.95 44.03 5.01
N PHE A 124 19.92 43.75 4.14
CA PHE A 124 20.45 44.73 3.20
C PHE A 124 19.37 45.16 2.19
N ALA A 125 18.66 44.19 1.60
CA ALA A 125 17.59 44.48 0.65
C ALA A 125 16.44 45.30 1.27
N HIS A 126 16.05 44.98 2.50
CA HIS A 126 15.02 45.76 3.22
C HIS A 126 15.48 47.20 3.44
N ARG A 127 16.71 47.40 3.92
CA ARG A 127 17.27 48.75 4.12
C ARG A 127 17.34 49.56 2.83
N MET A 128 17.79 48.95 1.73
CA MET A 128 17.82 49.61 0.42
C MET A 128 16.43 50.06 -0.05
N LEU A 129 15.41 49.21 0.13
CA LEU A 129 14.03 49.55 -0.24
C LEU A 129 13.49 50.67 0.66
N GLU A 130 13.72 50.59 1.98
CA GLU A 130 13.33 51.63 2.92
C GLU A 130 14.00 52.97 2.60
N GLU A 131 15.30 52.99 2.30
CA GLU A 131 16.04 54.19 1.91
C GLU A 131 15.49 54.80 0.61
N GLN A 132 15.15 53.98 -0.38
CA GLN A 132 14.50 54.45 -1.61
C GLN A 132 13.11 55.07 -1.34
N HIS A 133 12.32 54.44 -0.48
CA HIS A 133 11.01 54.97 -0.08
C HIS A 133 11.14 56.27 0.71
N HIS A 134 12.13 56.39 1.61
CA HIS A 134 12.41 57.61 2.36
C HIS A 134 12.95 58.73 1.45
N ALA A 135 13.85 58.43 0.53
CA ALA A 135 14.35 59.41 -0.43
C ALA A 135 13.22 59.95 -1.32
N ALA A 136 12.33 59.07 -1.79
CA ALA A 136 11.16 59.45 -2.58
C ALA A 136 10.13 60.26 -1.77
N SER A 137 9.92 59.94 -0.48
CA SER A 137 9.01 60.69 0.38
C SER A 137 9.56 62.07 0.75
N VAL A 138 10.87 62.17 1.03
CA VAL A 138 11.55 63.45 1.27
C VAL A 138 11.52 64.33 0.02
N HIS A 139 11.78 63.78 -1.18
CA HIS A 139 11.64 64.54 -2.43
C HIS A 139 10.22 65.09 -2.63
N ARG A 140 9.19 64.29 -2.28
CA ARG A 140 7.78 64.73 -2.33
C ARG A 140 7.48 65.83 -1.30
N ALA A 141 8.07 65.76 -0.10
CA ALA A 141 7.89 66.75 0.96
C ALA A 141 8.70 68.04 0.72
N SER A 142 9.84 67.96 0.03
CA SER A 142 10.70 69.09 -0.33
C SER A 142 10.26 69.83 -1.60
N ALA A 143 9.25 69.33 -2.33
CA ALA A 143 8.65 70.05 -3.43
C ALA A 143 7.98 71.32 -2.85
N THR A 144 8.66 72.45 -2.98
CA THR A 144 8.15 73.75 -2.53
C THR A 144 7.02 74.19 -3.47
N SER A 145 6.09 75.01 -2.96
CA SER A 145 4.91 75.50 -3.70
C SER A 145 5.27 76.13 -5.06
N ASP A 146 6.49 76.67 -5.21
CA ASP A 146 7.00 77.27 -6.46
C ASP A 146 7.30 76.24 -7.57
N MET A 147 7.36 74.94 -7.23
CA MET A 147 7.54 73.85 -8.19
C MET A 147 6.21 73.26 -8.70
N LEU A 148 5.07 73.75 -8.21
CA LEU A 148 3.75 73.38 -8.72
C LEU A 148 3.35 74.39 -9.79
N VAL A 149 3.02 73.89 -10.99
CA VAL A 149 2.51 74.72 -12.10
C VAL A 149 1.27 75.47 -11.60
N PRO A 150 1.20 76.81 -11.71
CA PRO A 150 0.03 77.55 -11.27
C PRO A 150 -1.18 77.11 -12.09
N LEU A 151 -2.26 76.76 -11.38
CA LEU A 151 -3.53 76.39 -11.99
C LEU A 151 -4.15 77.63 -12.67
N PRO A 152 -4.73 77.49 -13.88
CA PRO A 152 -5.40 78.58 -14.58
C PRO A 152 -6.71 79.03 -13.91
#